data_AF-A0A962FND4-F1
#
_entry.id   AF-A0A962FND4-F1
#
_cell.length_a   1.000
_cell.length_b   1.000
_cell.length_c   1.000
_cell.angle_alpha   90.00
_cell.angle_beta   90.00
_cell.angle_gamma   90.00
#
_symmetry.space_group_name_H-M   'P 1'
#
loop_
_entity.id
_entity.type
_entity.pdbx_description
1 polymer ?
#
loop_
_entity_poly.entity_id
_entity_poly.type
_entity_poly.pdbx_seq_one_letter_code
_entity_poly.pdbx_strand_id
1 'polypeptide(L)'
;MMKKLLSVPGMGAWTWLALSLIALTVYAFAQSRVGELARHGVDETATVTRAYVYRTTASRTHSAHEEFRIDYVFALADGRRISGWKALDRDVWEMAKPGQTLKVRYSLKDPSVHTTAADEYGEAAQWSYILGWISLFLAGFFLLHDVRKAVPWLAPRLRKVSTGLLAVALLSVASALVLRAHVASDGDFALTDGEITAKQVVGSRPDAVTQGLEHRISYTFVDETGRTHAFTRAVDKDDYESADVGQRLPVRYLRGDPRLHELTSAELLDFALVSLVLALFLALLAVPFVVLDLRAYRRGPGQPA
;
A
#
# COMPACT_ATOMS: atom_id res chain seq x y z
N MET A 1 -12.04 19.09 40.82
CA MET A 1 -12.54 18.14 39.80
C MET A 1 -11.54 17.86 38.66
N MET A 2 -10.69 18.81 38.25
CA MET A 2 -9.68 18.62 37.19
C MET A 2 -8.57 17.58 37.47
N LYS A 3 -8.23 17.27 38.73
CA LYS A 3 -7.11 16.35 39.07
C LYS A 3 -7.36 14.88 38.69
N LYS A 4 -8.61 14.45 38.44
CA LYS A 4 -8.91 13.08 37.99
C LYS A 4 -8.83 12.89 36.48
N LEU A 5 -8.75 13.96 35.68
CA LEU A 5 -8.61 13.87 34.23
C LEU A 5 -7.18 13.53 33.77
N LEU A 6 -6.20 13.64 34.68
CA LEU A 6 -4.78 13.37 34.46
C LEU A 6 -4.28 12.10 35.15
N SER A 7 -5.17 11.24 35.67
CA SER A 7 -4.72 9.94 36.17
C SER A 7 -4.18 9.10 35.01
N VAL A 8 -3.07 8.41 35.29
CA VAL A 8 -2.23 7.59 34.38
C VAL A 8 -2.97 6.81 33.26
N PRO A 9 -4.18 6.23 33.43
CA PRO A 9 -4.91 5.62 32.30
C PRO A 9 -5.24 6.60 31.15
N GLY A 10 -5.56 7.87 31.44
CA GLY A 10 -5.91 8.84 30.40
C GLY A 10 -4.75 9.23 29.47
N MET A 11 -3.50 9.12 29.93
CA MET A 11 -2.34 9.53 29.14
C MET A 11 -2.15 8.66 27.89
N GLY A 12 -2.46 7.36 27.98
CA GLY A 12 -2.41 6.44 26.84
C GLY A 12 -3.39 6.83 25.72
N ALA A 13 -4.64 7.12 26.08
CA ALA A 13 -5.66 7.55 25.14
C ALA A 13 -5.29 8.84 24.39
N TRP A 14 -4.80 9.86 25.10
CA TRP A 14 -4.34 11.11 24.49
C TRP A 14 -3.12 10.91 23.57
N THR A 15 -2.22 10.00 23.94
CA THR A 15 -1.03 9.69 23.13
C THR A 15 -1.44 9.04 21.81
N TRP A 16 -2.35 8.07 21.84
CA TRP A 16 -2.88 7.43 20.62
C TRP A 16 -3.67 8.40 19.74
N LEU A 17 -4.44 9.31 20.33
CA LEU A 17 -5.20 10.32 19.60
C LEU A 17 -4.26 11.32 18.91
N ALA A 18 -3.21 11.77 19.60
CA ALA A 18 -2.18 12.62 19.03
C ALA A 18 -1.43 11.92 17.88
N LEU A 19 -1.02 10.66 18.06
CA LEU A 19 -0.39 9.86 16.99
C LEU A 19 -1.30 9.67 15.78
N SER A 20 -2.58 9.40 16.02
CA SER A 20 -3.58 9.27 14.94
C SER A 20 -3.75 10.58 14.18
N LEU A 21 -3.81 11.73 14.87
CA LEU A 21 -3.92 13.04 14.24
C LEU A 21 -2.67 13.37 13.42
N ILE A 22 -1.48 13.06 13.93
CA ILE A 22 -0.21 13.24 13.19
C ILE A 22 -0.23 12.38 11.93
N ALA A 23 -0.59 11.09 12.04
CA ALA A 23 -0.68 10.19 10.89
C ALA A 23 -1.68 10.70 9.83
N LEU A 24 -2.86 11.16 10.26
CA LEU A 24 -3.87 11.72 9.36
C LEU A 24 -3.40 12.99 8.67
N THR A 25 -2.66 13.85 9.39
CA THR A 25 -2.10 15.09 8.85
C THR A 25 -1.01 14.80 7.81
N VAL A 26 -0.11 13.85 8.10
CA VAL A 26 0.92 13.39 7.16
C VAL A 26 0.27 12.77 5.91
N TYR A 27 -0.75 11.94 6.10
CA TYR A 27 -1.50 11.34 4.98
C TYR A 27 -2.20 12.40 4.12
N ALA A 28 -2.91 13.35 4.73
CA ALA A 28 -3.57 14.45 4.01
C ALA A 28 -2.57 15.31 3.24
N PHE A 29 -1.39 15.57 3.82
CA PHE A 29 -0.32 16.30 3.15
C PHE A 29 0.25 15.52 1.95
N ALA A 30 0.50 14.22 2.12
CA ALA A 30 0.94 13.35 1.03
C ALA A 30 -0.09 13.30 -0.11
N GLN A 31 -1.37 13.11 0.22
CA GLN A 31 -2.48 13.12 -0.72
C GLN A 31 -2.69 14.47 -1.39
N SER A 32 -2.41 15.59 -0.71
CA SER A 32 -2.53 16.92 -1.34
C SER A 32 -1.54 17.10 -2.49
N ARG A 33 -0.31 16.59 -2.36
CA ARG A 33 0.70 16.64 -3.41
C ARG A 33 0.38 15.68 -4.56
N VAL A 34 -0.04 14.46 -4.24
CA VAL A 34 -0.47 13.48 -5.24
C VAL A 34 -1.72 13.96 -5.98
N GLY A 35 -2.68 14.55 -5.25
CA GLY A 35 -3.93 15.05 -5.80
C GLY A 35 -3.78 16.34 -6.61
N GLU A 36 -2.76 17.16 -6.34
CA GLU A 36 -2.39 18.29 -7.19
C GLU A 36 -1.79 17.78 -8.51
N LEU A 37 -0.87 16.81 -8.45
CA LEU A 37 -0.33 16.15 -9.64
C LEU A 37 -1.41 15.41 -10.43
N ALA A 38 -2.35 14.73 -9.79
CA ALA A 38 -3.42 14.01 -10.48
C ALA A 38 -4.40 14.95 -11.21
N ARG A 39 -4.67 16.14 -10.66
CA ARG A 39 -5.63 17.10 -11.23
C ARG A 39 -5.02 18.07 -12.24
N HIS A 40 -3.75 18.45 -12.03
CA HIS A 40 -3.10 19.54 -12.75
C HIS A 40 -1.68 19.18 -13.20
N GLY A 41 -1.27 17.93 -13.03
CA GLY A 41 0.03 17.47 -13.47
C GLY A 41 0.11 17.44 -14.98
N VAL A 42 1.27 17.83 -15.51
CA VAL A 42 1.60 17.69 -16.92
C VAL A 42 2.57 16.54 -17.05
N ASP A 43 2.25 15.62 -17.98
CA ASP A 43 3.11 14.50 -18.32
C ASP A 43 4.20 14.96 -19.29
N GLU A 44 5.44 14.62 -18.97
CA GLU A 44 6.63 15.01 -19.72
C GLU A 44 7.67 13.90 -19.69
N THR A 45 8.63 13.98 -20.62
CA THR A 45 9.72 13.01 -20.68
C THR A 45 10.97 13.57 -20.00
N ALA A 46 11.44 12.90 -18.95
CA ALA A 46 12.74 13.17 -18.35
C ALA A 46 13.82 12.25 -18.93
N THR A 47 15.04 12.76 -19.00
CA THR A 47 16.23 11.98 -19.35
C THR A 47 17.02 11.67 -18.08
N VAL A 48 17.34 10.39 -17.86
CA VAL A 48 18.23 9.97 -16.78
C VAL A 48 19.62 10.51 -17.05
N THR A 49 20.14 11.32 -16.13
CA THR A 49 21.50 11.86 -16.21
C THR A 49 22.50 10.98 -15.47
N ARG A 50 22.07 10.30 -14.40
CA ARG A 50 22.92 9.45 -13.58
C ARG A 50 22.12 8.31 -12.95
N ALA A 51 22.73 7.14 -12.81
CA ALA A 51 22.22 6.04 -12.01
C ALA A 51 23.33 5.57 -11.07
N TYR A 52 23.06 5.49 -9.77
CA TYR A 52 24.06 5.13 -8.76
C TYR A 52 23.43 4.45 -7.53
N VAL A 53 24.22 3.64 -6.83
CA VAL A 53 23.82 3.03 -5.54
C VAL A 53 24.30 3.93 -4.41
N TYR A 54 23.38 4.38 -3.58
CA TYR A 54 23.67 5.13 -2.36
C TYR A 54 23.71 4.17 -1.18
N ARG A 55 24.88 4.02 -0.56
CA ARG A 55 25.06 3.17 0.63
C ARG A 55 25.14 4.04 1.87
N THR A 56 24.18 3.88 2.79
CA THR A 56 24.28 4.45 4.13
C THR A 56 24.78 3.41 5.10
N THR A 57 25.99 3.62 5.64
CA THR A 57 26.55 2.80 6.71
C THR A 57 26.05 3.33 8.05
N ALA A 58 25.09 2.66 8.68
CA ALA A 58 24.67 3.02 10.02
C ALA A 58 25.74 2.57 11.03
N SER A 59 26.52 3.53 11.56
CA SER A 59 27.70 3.31 12.41
C SER A 59 27.46 2.52 13.72
N ARG A 60 26.21 2.20 14.08
CA ARG A 60 25.88 1.52 15.34
C ARG A 60 25.16 0.19 15.20
N THR A 61 24.60 -0.14 14.03
CA THR A 61 23.68 -1.29 13.89
C THR A 61 24.12 -2.32 12.86
N HIS A 62 25.27 -2.16 12.19
CA HIS A 62 25.79 -3.08 11.17
C HIS A 62 24.84 -3.40 9.99
N SER A 63 23.68 -2.74 9.88
CA SER A 63 22.86 -2.78 8.69
C SER A 63 23.35 -1.73 7.70
N ALA A 64 24.01 -2.17 6.63
CA ALA A 64 24.20 -1.35 5.45
C ALA A 64 22.88 -1.32 4.68
N HIS A 65 22.32 -0.13 4.49
CA HIS A 65 21.16 0.05 3.62
C HIS A 65 21.65 0.54 2.26
N GLU A 66 21.29 -0.19 1.21
CA GLU A 66 21.54 0.17 -0.18
C GLU A 66 20.27 0.77 -0.76
N GLU A 67 20.39 1.96 -1.35
CA GLU A 67 19.30 2.64 -2.02
C GLU A 67 19.71 2.92 -3.47
N PHE A 68 18.96 2.40 -4.42
CA PHE A 68 19.25 2.54 -5.85
C PHE A 68 18.65 3.86 -6.35
N ARG A 69 19.50 4.83 -6.70
CA ARG A 69 19.07 6.20 -7.05
C ARG A 69 19.38 6.55 -8.50
N ILE A 70 18.51 7.35 -9.09
CA ILE A 70 18.74 8.02 -10.37
C ILE A 70 18.64 9.54 -10.21
N ASP A 71 19.46 10.27 -10.95
CA ASP A 71 19.27 11.69 -11.22
C ASP A 71 18.69 11.82 -12.63
N TYR A 72 17.74 12.73 -12.82
CA TYR A 72 17.11 12.97 -14.11
C TYR A 72 16.85 14.45 -14.33
N VAL A 73 16.72 14.84 -15.60
CA VAL A 73 16.39 16.21 -16.01
C VAL A 73 15.24 16.16 -17.00
N PHE A 74 14.28 17.06 -16.84
CA PHE A 74 13.22 17.30 -17.83
C PHE A 74 13.12 18.80 -18.15
N ALA A 75 12.56 19.10 -19.31
CA ALA A 75 12.31 20.46 -19.75
C ALA A 75 10.85 20.84 -19.45
N LEU A 76 10.63 22.06 -18.97
CA LEU A 76 9.30 22.66 -18.86
C LEU A 76 8.88 23.20 -20.22
N ALA A 77 7.58 23.49 -20.38
CA ALA A 77 7.03 24.10 -21.59
C ALA A 77 7.68 25.46 -21.95
N ASP A 78 8.24 26.16 -20.97
CA ASP A 78 8.96 27.43 -21.15
C ASP A 78 10.46 27.24 -21.50
N GLY A 79 10.93 26.00 -21.64
CA GLY A 79 12.31 25.65 -21.97
C GLY A 79 13.26 25.59 -20.77
N ARG A 80 12.84 25.96 -19.56
CA ARG A 80 13.66 25.77 -18.35
C ARG A 80 13.82 24.28 -18.06
N ARG A 81 14.96 23.91 -17.48
CA ARG A 81 15.26 22.53 -17.09
C ARG A 81 15.19 22.36 -15.59
N ILE A 82 14.50 21.31 -15.14
CA ILE A 82 14.43 20.92 -13.74
C ILE A 82 15.20 19.61 -13.58
N SER A 83 16.10 19.58 -12.60
CA SER A 83 16.79 18.37 -12.17
C SER A 83 16.10 17.78 -10.94
N GLY A 84 15.80 16.50 -10.99
CA GLY A 84 15.28 15.72 -9.87
C GLY A 84 16.16 14.52 -9.59
N TRP A 85 15.94 13.89 -8.44
CA TRP A 85 16.48 12.58 -8.13
C TRP A 85 15.36 11.67 -7.64
N LYS A 86 15.53 10.36 -7.80
CA LYS A 86 14.55 9.37 -7.35
C LYS A 86 15.23 8.07 -6.92
N ALA A 87 14.75 7.51 -5.82
CA ALA A 87 15.05 6.14 -5.43
C ALA A 87 14.10 5.19 -6.17
N LEU A 88 14.66 4.13 -6.76
CA LEU A 88 13.94 3.12 -7.51
C LEU A 88 14.19 1.75 -6.88
N ASP A 89 13.29 0.82 -7.13
CA ASP A 89 13.57 -0.59 -6.89
C ASP A 89 14.70 -1.06 -7.79
N ARG A 90 15.43 -2.07 -7.33
CA ARG A 90 16.65 -2.55 -8.00
C ARG A 90 16.41 -2.87 -9.47
N ASP A 91 15.35 -3.61 -9.78
CA ASP A 91 15.05 -4.05 -11.15
C ASP A 91 14.76 -2.85 -12.08
N VAL A 92 14.02 -1.87 -11.57
CA VAL A 92 13.69 -0.64 -12.31
C VAL A 92 14.94 0.22 -12.50
N TRP A 93 15.80 0.30 -11.47
CA TRP A 93 17.07 1.00 -11.53
C TRP A 93 18.04 0.40 -12.55
N GLU A 94 18.13 -0.94 -12.63
CA GLU A 94 18.97 -1.64 -13.60
C GLU A 94 18.54 -1.35 -15.06
N MET A 95 17.25 -1.08 -15.27
CA MET A 95 16.71 -0.63 -16.56
C MET A 95 16.93 0.87 -16.82
N ALA A 96 16.99 1.71 -15.78
CA ALA A 96 17.10 3.17 -15.86
C ALA A 96 18.55 3.64 -16.09
N LYS A 97 19.12 3.31 -17.27
CA LYS A 97 20.50 3.71 -17.63
C LYS A 97 20.60 5.20 -17.98
N PRO A 98 21.75 5.86 -17.76
CA PRO A 98 21.99 7.22 -18.24
C PRO A 98 21.69 7.36 -19.74
N GLY A 99 20.96 8.43 -20.10
CA GLY A 99 20.45 8.69 -21.44
C GLY A 99 19.08 8.08 -21.72
N GLN A 100 18.59 7.15 -20.89
CA GLN A 100 17.23 6.63 -21.03
C GLN A 100 16.20 7.68 -20.65
N THR A 101 15.02 7.55 -21.23
CA THR A 101 13.89 8.42 -20.96
C THR A 101 12.90 7.77 -20.03
N LEU A 102 12.33 8.54 -19.10
CA LEU A 102 11.26 8.11 -18.20
C LEU A 102 10.14 9.15 -18.18
N LYS A 103 8.91 8.68 -17.96
CA LYS A 103 7.75 9.56 -17.81
C LYS A 103 7.77 10.22 -16.43
N VAL A 104 7.69 11.55 -16.43
CA VAL A 104 7.55 12.37 -15.23
C VAL A 104 6.25 13.15 -15.34
N ARG A 105 5.53 13.23 -14.23
CA ARG A 105 4.41 14.15 -14.05
C ARG A 105 4.83 15.24 -13.07
N TYR A 106 4.69 16.51 -13.46
CA TYR A 106 5.08 17.66 -12.62
C TYR A 106 3.92 18.65 -12.43
N SER A 107 3.92 19.40 -11.32
CA SER A 107 2.93 20.46 -11.08
C SER A 107 3.29 21.72 -11.86
N LEU A 108 2.32 22.28 -12.60
CA LEU A 108 2.47 23.57 -13.28
C LEU A 108 2.70 24.74 -12.30
N LYS A 109 2.16 24.65 -11.08
CA LYS A 109 2.26 25.71 -10.07
C LYS A 109 3.64 25.70 -9.39
N ASP A 110 4.17 24.51 -9.14
CA ASP A 110 5.50 24.31 -8.58
C ASP A 110 6.17 23.08 -9.23
N PRO A 111 6.98 23.29 -10.30
CA PRO A 111 7.62 22.19 -11.03
C PRO A 111 8.64 21.39 -10.21
N SER A 112 9.03 21.87 -9.03
CA SER A 112 9.85 21.09 -8.09
C SER A 112 9.06 19.94 -7.45
N VAL A 113 7.73 20.01 -7.48
CA VAL A 113 6.83 18.92 -7.13
C VAL A 113 6.59 18.09 -8.38
N HIS A 114 7.28 16.96 -8.45
CA HIS A 114 7.21 16.02 -9.57
C HIS A 114 7.25 14.57 -9.08
N THR A 115 6.70 13.65 -9.88
CA THR A 115 6.69 12.22 -9.61
C THR A 115 7.04 11.46 -10.90
N THR A 116 7.68 10.30 -10.78
CA THR A 116 7.92 9.42 -11.94
C THR A 116 6.76 8.42 -12.06
N ALA A 117 6.51 7.88 -13.25
CA ALA A 117 5.44 6.89 -13.43
C ALA A 117 5.62 5.61 -12.57
N ALA A 118 6.86 5.32 -12.14
CA ALA A 118 7.15 4.23 -11.20
C ALA A 118 6.51 4.44 -9.81
N ASP A 119 6.12 5.66 -9.46
CA ASP A 119 5.52 5.99 -8.17
C ASP A 119 4.00 5.85 -8.12
N GLU A 120 3.32 5.61 -9.25
CA GLU A 120 1.88 5.89 -9.32
C GLU A 120 1.04 5.09 -8.31
N TYR A 121 1.54 4.01 -7.71
CA TYR A 121 0.93 3.43 -6.49
C TYR A 121 1.98 2.82 -5.54
N GLY A 122 2.96 3.62 -5.11
CA GLY A 122 3.94 3.17 -4.11
C GLY A 122 3.25 2.65 -2.84
N GLU A 123 3.51 1.39 -2.48
CA GLU A 123 2.93 0.67 -1.33
C GLU A 123 2.92 1.49 -0.03
N ALA A 124 3.92 2.35 0.17
CA ALA A 124 4.04 3.22 1.34
C ALA A 124 2.82 4.15 1.54
N ALA A 125 2.23 4.67 0.46
CA ALA A 125 1.03 5.50 0.54
C ALA A 125 -0.18 4.68 1.00
N GLN A 126 -0.28 3.41 0.57
CA GLN A 126 -1.31 2.48 1.05
C GLN A 126 -1.09 2.08 2.51
N TRP A 127 0.15 1.77 2.91
CA TRP A 127 0.48 1.41 4.29
C TRP A 127 0.17 2.54 5.28
N SER A 128 0.48 3.79 4.92
CA SER A 128 0.19 4.95 5.78
C SER A 128 -1.31 5.15 6.03
N TYR A 129 -2.15 4.89 5.02
CA TYR A 129 -3.61 4.90 5.16
C TYR A 129 -4.10 3.83 6.13
N ILE A 130 -3.62 2.58 5.96
CA ILE A 130 -4.00 1.45 6.81
C ILE A 130 -3.58 1.68 8.26
N LEU A 131 -2.34 2.12 8.49
CA LEU A 131 -1.82 2.43 9.82
C LEU A 131 -2.58 3.57 10.50
N GLY A 132 -3.02 4.57 9.74
CA GLY A 132 -3.88 5.66 10.24
C GLY A 132 -5.21 5.15 10.80
N TRP A 133 -5.88 4.26 10.08
CA TRP A 133 -7.14 3.65 10.53
C TRP A 133 -6.98 2.76 11.76
N ILE A 134 -5.92 1.92 11.78
CA ILE A 134 -5.61 1.07 12.94
C ILE A 134 -5.40 1.94 14.20
N SER A 135 -4.62 3.03 14.06
CA SER A 135 -4.35 3.95 15.17
C SER A 135 -5.62 4.62 15.68
N LEU A 136 -6.49 5.10 14.77
CA LEU A 136 -7.76 5.73 15.13
C LEU A 136 -8.68 4.74 15.89
N PHE A 137 -8.71 3.49 15.45
CA PHE A 137 -9.49 2.44 16.09
C PHE A 137 -9.00 2.14 17.50
N LEU A 138 -7.68 1.99 17.68
CA LEU A 138 -7.07 1.79 19.01
C LEU A 138 -7.35 2.99 19.93
N ALA A 139 -7.21 4.22 19.45
CA ALA A 139 -7.51 5.42 20.22
C ALA A 139 -8.97 5.44 20.72
N GLY A 140 -9.92 5.14 19.81
CA GLY A 140 -11.33 5.04 20.15
C GLY A 140 -11.62 3.94 21.18
N PHE A 141 -10.97 2.79 21.05
CA PHE A 141 -11.09 1.67 21.98
C PHE A 141 -10.63 2.04 23.40
N PHE A 142 -9.45 2.63 23.53
CA PHE A 142 -8.91 3.04 24.84
C PHE A 142 -9.77 4.12 25.51
N LEU A 143 -10.22 5.12 24.75
CA LEU A 143 -11.15 6.14 25.24
C LEU A 143 -12.43 5.52 25.81
N LEU A 144 -13.03 4.58 25.08
CA LEU A 144 -14.26 3.92 25.51
C LEU A 144 -14.04 3.10 26.77
N HIS A 145 -12.93 2.39 26.85
CA HIS A 145 -12.57 1.58 28.02
C HIS A 145 -12.37 2.44 29.27
N ASP A 146 -11.66 3.57 29.16
CA ASP A 146 -11.39 4.45 30.30
C ASP A 146 -12.63 5.21 30.78
N VAL A 147 -13.48 5.67 29.86
CA VAL A 147 -14.77 6.29 30.22
C VAL A 147 -15.66 5.29 30.98
N ARG A 148 -15.65 4.01 30.57
CA ARG A 148 -16.41 2.94 31.25
C ARG A 148 -15.94 2.73 32.69
N LYS A 149 -14.63 2.84 32.95
CA LYS A 149 -14.06 2.77 34.30
C LYS A 149 -14.35 4.02 35.13
N ALA A 150 -14.25 5.20 34.52
CA ALA A 150 -14.40 6.47 35.22
C ALA A 150 -15.87 6.78 35.58
N VAL A 151 -16.83 6.33 34.76
CA VAL A 151 -18.24 6.70 34.89
C VAL A 151 -19.15 5.47 34.73
N PRO A 152 -19.22 4.60 35.76
CA PRO A 152 -19.90 3.30 35.66
C PRO A 152 -21.40 3.42 35.39
N TRP A 153 -22.05 4.52 35.81
CA TRP A 153 -23.48 4.75 35.55
C TRP A 153 -23.78 5.08 34.07
N LEU A 154 -22.77 5.48 33.29
CA LEU A 154 -22.87 5.74 31.86
C LEU A 154 -22.68 4.47 31.01
N ALA A 155 -22.18 3.38 31.61
CA ALA A 155 -21.95 2.10 30.94
C ALA A 155 -23.16 1.55 30.14
N PRO A 156 -24.42 1.60 30.64
CA PRO A 156 -25.56 1.12 29.86
C PRO A 156 -25.90 2.02 28.65
N ARG A 157 -25.57 3.32 28.69
CA ARG A 157 -25.76 4.23 27.54
C ARG A 157 -24.64 4.10 26.52
N LEU A 158 -23.40 3.97 26.98
CA LEU A 158 -22.21 3.75 26.13
C LEU A 158 -22.25 2.41 25.38
N ARG A 159 -22.96 1.40 25.92
CA ARG A 159 -23.24 0.12 25.23
C ARG A 159 -23.88 0.30 23.84
N LYS A 160 -24.76 1.29 23.67
CA LYS A 160 -25.40 1.59 22.38
C LYS A 160 -24.46 2.34 21.43
N VAL A 161 -23.52 3.10 21.98
CA VAL A 161 -22.55 3.89 21.21
C VAL A 161 -21.41 3.00 20.69
N SER A 162 -20.95 2.02 21.48
CA SER A 162 -19.89 1.09 21.06
C SER A 162 -20.31 0.19 19.89
N THR A 163 -21.58 -0.22 19.85
CA THR A 163 -22.15 -0.97 18.72
C THR A 163 -22.27 -0.11 17.47
N GLY A 164 -22.63 1.16 17.62
CA GLY A 164 -22.62 2.14 16.51
C GLY A 164 -21.22 2.41 15.97
N LEU A 165 -20.22 2.59 16.83
CA LEU A 165 -18.81 2.79 16.44
C LEU A 165 -18.23 1.57 15.73
N LEU A 166 -18.55 0.36 16.19
CA LEU A 166 -18.18 -0.88 15.50
C LEU A 166 -18.80 -0.95 14.10
N ALA A 167 -20.09 -0.59 13.98
CA ALA A 167 -20.77 -0.55 12.69
C ALA A 167 -20.14 0.49 11.74
N VAL A 168 -19.78 1.68 12.23
CA VAL A 168 -19.08 2.71 11.44
C VAL A 168 -17.70 2.22 11.00
N ALA A 169 -16.93 1.58 11.89
CA ALA A 169 -15.62 1.02 11.53
C ALA A 169 -15.75 -0.06 10.45
N LEU A 170 -16.73 -0.97 10.58
CA LEU A 170 -17.03 -1.98 9.56
C LEU A 170 -17.48 -1.36 8.23
N LEU A 171 -18.30 -0.29 8.28
CA LEU A 171 -18.76 0.42 7.08
C LEU A 171 -17.62 1.16 6.39
N SER A 172 -16.66 1.72 7.14
CA SER A 172 -15.45 2.36 6.60
C SER A 172 -14.52 1.34 5.94
N VAL A 173 -14.33 0.17 6.56
CA VAL A 173 -13.56 -0.94 5.97
C VAL A 173 -14.24 -1.45 4.70
N ALA A 174 -15.56 -1.63 4.72
CA ALA A 174 -16.34 -2.01 3.55
C ALA A 174 -16.25 -0.95 2.44
N SER A 175 -16.31 0.34 2.78
CA SER A 175 -16.17 1.43 1.82
C SER A 175 -14.77 1.50 1.22
N ALA A 176 -13.72 1.25 2.00
CA ALA A 176 -12.35 1.16 1.49
C ALA A 176 -12.17 -0.04 0.54
N LEU A 177 -12.79 -1.19 0.84
CA LEU A 177 -12.82 -2.35 -0.05
C LEU A 177 -13.58 -2.06 -1.34
N VAL A 178 -14.73 -1.38 -1.26
CA VAL A 178 -15.51 -0.96 -2.44
C VAL A 178 -14.74 0.06 -3.28
N LEU A 179 -14.11 1.06 -2.66
CA LEU A 179 -13.31 2.05 -3.37
C LEU A 179 -12.11 1.40 -4.07
N ARG A 180 -11.47 0.40 -3.45
CA ARG A 180 -10.40 -0.39 -4.08
C ARG A 180 -10.93 -1.23 -5.24
N ALA A 181 -12.10 -1.85 -5.09
CA ALA A 181 -12.77 -2.56 -6.19
C ALA A 181 -13.15 -1.60 -7.33
N HIS A 182 -13.49 -0.35 -7.02
CA HIS A 182 -13.83 0.66 -8.01
C HIS A 182 -12.60 1.24 -8.72
N VAL A 183 -11.49 1.48 -8.00
CA VAL A 183 -10.19 1.84 -8.60
C VAL A 183 -9.63 0.67 -9.43
N ALA A 184 -9.94 -0.57 -9.06
CA ALA A 184 -9.68 -1.72 -9.92
C ALA A 184 -10.59 -1.76 -11.17
N SER A 185 -11.79 -1.15 -11.12
CA SER A 185 -12.74 -1.09 -12.24
C SER A 185 -12.65 0.14 -13.13
N ASP A 186 -11.93 1.20 -12.71
CA ASP A 186 -11.89 2.49 -13.42
C ASP A 186 -10.88 2.55 -14.58
N GLY A 187 -10.16 1.46 -14.83
CA GLY A 187 -9.48 1.25 -16.11
C GLY A 187 -10.15 0.10 -16.85
N ASP A 188 -10.13 0.16 -18.17
CA ASP A 188 -10.68 -0.85 -19.09
C ASP A 188 -9.80 -2.13 -19.08
N PHE A 189 -9.47 -2.61 -17.88
CA PHE A 189 -8.62 -3.76 -17.64
C PHE A 189 -9.50 -5.00 -17.45
N ALA A 190 -9.12 -6.08 -18.12
CA ALA A 190 -9.69 -7.39 -17.91
C ALA A 190 -8.70 -8.27 -17.13
N LEU A 191 -9.25 -9.25 -16.40
CA LEU A 191 -8.47 -10.25 -15.66
C LEU A 191 -8.66 -11.59 -16.36
N THR A 192 -7.58 -12.31 -16.60
CA THR A 192 -7.60 -13.65 -17.20
C THR A 192 -6.49 -14.50 -16.61
N ASP A 193 -6.57 -15.82 -16.77
CA ASP A 193 -5.52 -16.73 -16.35
C ASP A 193 -4.42 -16.77 -17.42
N GLY A 194 -3.21 -16.37 -17.06
CA GLY A 194 -2.00 -16.61 -17.84
C GLY A 194 -1.33 -17.90 -17.42
N GLU A 195 -0.84 -18.68 -18.37
CA GLU A 195 -0.11 -19.92 -18.13
C GLU A 195 1.38 -19.71 -18.40
N ILE A 196 2.22 -20.21 -17.49
CA ILE A 196 3.67 -20.26 -17.70
C ILE A 196 3.99 -21.30 -18.75
N THR A 197 4.50 -20.89 -19.90
CA THR A 197 4.78 -21.80 -21.02
C THR A 197 6.23 -22.24 -21.10
N ALA A 198 7.16 -21.40 -20.64
CA ALA A 198 8.58 -21.73 -20.68
C ALA A 198 9.37 -20.97 -19.61
N LYS A 199 10.46 -21.61 -19.18
CA LYS A 199 11.49 -21.06 -18.29
C LYS A 199 12.82 -21.10 -19.02
N GLN A 200 13.53 -19.98 -19.06
CA GLN A 200 14.82 -19.88 -19.73
C GLN A 200 15.82 -19.17 -18.82
N VAL A 201 16.99 -19.78 -18.63
CA VAL A 201 18.16 -19.11 -18.07
C VAL A 201 18.97 -18.56 -19.24
N VAL A 202 19.02 -17.24 -19.39
CA VAL A 202 19.81 -16.60 -20.42
C VAL A 202 21.17 -16.26 -19.81
N GLY A 203 22.21 -16.96 -20.27
CA GLY A 203 23.58 -16.61 -19.93
C GLY A 203 23.87 -15.19 -20.38
N SER A 204 24.32 -14.34 -19.46
CA SER A 204 24.66 -12.95 -19.74
C SER A 204 25.70 -12.85 -20.87
N ARG A 205 25.48 -11.90 -21.79
CA ARG A 205 26.40 -11.57 -22.90
C ARG A 205 27.82 -11.38 -22.34
N PRO A 206 28.88 -11.88 -22.99
CA PRO A 206 30.25 -11.87 -22.47
C PRO A 206 30.80 -10.47 -22.10
N ASP A 207 30.17 -9.39 -22.57
CA ASP A 207 30.63 -8.00 -22.36
C ASP A 207 29.94 -7.30 -21.16
N ALA A 208 29.03 -7.96 -20.44
CA ALA A 208 28.40 -7.38 -19.25
C ALA A 208 29.30 -7.55 -18.01
N VAL A 209 29.79 -6.43 -17.46
CA VAL A 209 30.72 -6.33 -16.32
C VAL A 209 30.15 -6.95 -15.02
N THR A 210 28.89 -7.33 -15.00
CA THR A 210 28.25 -8.09 -13.92
C THR A 210 27.71 -9.38 -14.52
N GLN A 211 28.41 -10.50 -14.28
CA GLN A 211 27.95 -11.84 -14.66
C GLN A 211 26.81 -12.28 -13.74
N GLY A 212 25.61 -11.77 -14.00
CA GLY A 212 24.38 -12.29 -13.42
C GLY A 212 23.69 -13.20 -14.44
N LEU A 213 23.29 -14.40 -14.03
CA LEU A 213 22.37 -15.22 -14.83
C LEU A 213 21.02 -14.49 -14.87
N GLU A 214 20.55 -14.15 -16.06
CA GLU A 214 19.22 -13.54 -16.23
C GLU A 214 18.19 -14.67 -16.34
N HIS A 215 17.28 -14.73 -15.38
CA HIS A 215 16.20 -15.70 -15.38
C HIS A 215 14.98 -15.10 -16.08
N ARG A 216 14.44 -15.81 -17.08
CA ARG A 216 13.28 -15.36 -17.85
C ARG A 216 12.17 -16.40 -17.82
N ILE A 217 10.94 -15.92 -17.63
CA ILE A 217 9.73 -16.74 -17.71
C ILE A 217 8.86 -16.23 -18.85
N SER A 218 8.37 -17.13 -19.69
CA SER A 218 7.41 -16.83 -20.74
C SER A 218 6.02 -17.22 -20.31
N TYR A 219 5.08 -16.32 -20.55
CA TYR A 219 3.67 -16.44 -20.19
C TYR A 219 2.83 -16.37 -21.44
N THR A 220 1.74 -17.12 -21.48
CA THR A 220 0.68 -16.94 -22.47
C THR A 220 -0.65 -16.75 -21.80
N PHE A 221 -1.47 -15.85 -22.29
CA PHE A 221 -2.83 -15.68 -21.82
C PHE A 221 -3.79 -15.52 -22.99
N VAL A 222 -5.07 -15.80 -22.77
CA VAL A 222 -6.13 -15.63 -23.76
C VAL A 222 -6.98 -14.43 -23.33
N ASP A 223 -7.14 -13.47 -24.24
CA ASP A 223 -8.01 -12.31 -23.99
C ASP A 223 -9.49 -12.67 -24.14
N GLU A 224 -10.37 -11.71 -23.83
CA GLU A 224 -11.82 -11.87 -23.93
C GLU A 224 -12.33 -12.11 -25.37
N THR A 225 -11.51 -11.83 -26.39
CA THR A 225 -11.82 -12.11 -27.79
C THR A 225 -11.39 -13.52 -28.22
N GLY A 226 -10.75 -14.28 -27.34
CA GLY A 226 -10.20 -15.61 -27.62
C GLY A 226 -8.82 -15.58 -28.27
N ARG A 227 -8.16 -14.41 -28.34
CA ARG A 227 -6.83 -14.29 -28.93
C ARG A 227 -5.75 -14.56 -27.90
N THR A 228 -4.79 -15.42 -28.24
CA THR A 228 -3.64 -15.73 -27.40
C THR A 228 -2.57 -14.64 -27.52
N HIS A 229 -2.07 -14.18 -26.40
CA HIS A 229 -0.95 -13.25 -26.28
C HIS A 229 0.18 -13.94 -25.53
N ALA A 230 1.42 -13.62 -25.90
CA ALA A 230 2.62 -14.15 -25.27
C ALA A 230 3.56 -13.02 -24.88
N PHE A 231 4.17 -13.13 -23.70
CA PHE A 231 5.19 -12.20 -23.25
C PHE A 231 6.25 -12.91 -22.40
N THR A 232 7.43 -12.31 -22.30
CA THR A 232 8.53 -12.83 -21.51
C THR A 232 8.96 -11.77 -20.51
N ARG A 233 9.11 -12.15 -19.24
CA ARG A 233 9.54 -11.26 -18.16
C ARG A 233 10.86 -11.78 -17.57
N ALA A 234 11.77 -10.86 -17.30
CA ALA A 234 12.92 -11.15 -16.44
C ALA A 234 12.44 -11.19 -14.98
N VAL A 235 12.82 -12.23 -14.27
CA VAL A 235 12.45 -12.46 -12.86
C VAL A 235 13.72 -12.69 -12.06
N ASP A 236 13.62 -12.53 -10.75
CA ASP A 236 14.70 -12.95 -9.88
C ASP A 236 14.83 -14.49 -9.83
N LYS A 237 15.90 -14.96 -9.20
CA LYS A 237 16.20 -16.38 -9.11
C LYS A 237 15.16 -17.14 -8.26
N ASP A 238 14.65 -16.53 -7.19
CA ASP A 238 13.76 -17.20 -6.23
C ASP A 238 12.36 -17.37 -6.85
N ASP A 239 11.86 -16.35 -7.55
CA ASP A 239 10.67 -16.39 -8.40
C ASP A 239 10.84 -17.39 -9.53
N TYR A 240 12.01 -17.42 -10.17
CA TYR A 240 12.30 -18.41 -11.19
C TYR A 240 12.27 -19.83 -10.63
N GLU A 241 12.88 -20.09 -9.48
CA GLU A 241 12.90 -21.44 -8.88
C GLU A 241 11.52 -21.89 -8.39
N SER A 242 10.68 -20.96 -7.91
CA SER A 242 9.33 -21.26 -7.42
C SER A 242 8.27 -21.42 -8.52
N ALA A 243 8.51 -20.87 -9.72
CA ALA A 243 7.57 -20.94 -10.83
C ALA A 243 7.59 -22.31 -11.53
N ASP A 244 6.42 -22.93 -11.74
CA ASP A 244 6.29 -24.17 -12.49
C ASP A 244 5.70 -23.95 -13.89
N VAL A 245 6.24 -24.65 -14.89
CA VAL A 245 5.64 -24.64 -16.25
C VAL A 245 4.26 -25.28 -16.19
N GLY A 246 3.25 -24.63 -16.76
CA GLY A 246 1.83 -24.98 -16.64
C GLY A 246 1.12 -24.32 -15.45
N GLN A 247 1.85 -23.63 -14.56
CA GLN A 247 1.24 -22.85 -13.50
C GLN A 247 0.41 -21.72 -14.09
N ARG A 248 -0.81 -21.54 -13.57
CA ARG A 248 -1.71 -20.44 -13.94
C ARG A 248 -1.58 -19.31 -12.94
N LEU A 249 -1.38 -18.11 -13.45
CA LEU A 249 -1.27 -16.88 -12.68
C LEU A 249 -2.27 -15.86 -13.24
N PRO A 250 -2.92 -15.07 -12.37
CA PRO A 250 -3.82 -14.03 -12.83
C PRO A 250 -3.03 -12.93 -13.55
N VAL A 251 -3.40 -12.66 -14.80
CA VAL A 251 -2.88 -11.59 -15.64
C VAL A 251 -3.93 -10.51 -15.76
N ARG A 252 -3.57 -9.28 -15.39
CA ARG A 252 -4.36 -8.09 -15.65
C ARG A 252 -3.86 -7.45 -16.93
N TYR A 253 -4.74 -7.19 -17.89
CA TYR A 253 -4.36 -6.57 -19.17
C TYR A 253 -5.37 -5.49 -19.58
N LEU A 254 -4.93 -4.49 -20.33
CA LEU A 254 -5.79 -3.44 -20.85
C LEU A 254 -6.55 -3.95 -22.09
N ARG A 255 -7.89 -3.89 -22.10
CA ARG A 255 -8.73 -4.38 -23.22
C ARG A 255 -8.37 -3.74 -24.57
N GLY A 256 -8.02 -2.46 -24.57
CA GLY A 256 -7.60 -1.73 -25.76
C GLY A 256 -6.18 -2.04 -26.26
N ASP A 257 -5.31 -2.54 -25.39
CA ASP A 257 -3.93 -2.92 -25.73
C ASP A 257 -3.43 -4.05 -24.81
N PRO A 258 -3.66 -5.33 -25.16
CA PRO A 258 -3.25 -6.47 -24.35
C PRO A 258 -1.73 -6.57 -24.12
N ARG A 259 -0.92 -5.79 -24.86
CA ARG A 259 0.53 -5.72 -24.62
C ARG A 259 0.85 -4.97 -23.33
N LEU A 260 -0.05 -4.11 -22.87
CA LEU A 260 0.00 -3.50 -21.55
C LEU A 260 -0.67 -4.47 -20.56
N HIS A 261 0.15 -5.32 -19.97
CA HIS A 261 -0.27 -6.30 -18.97
C HIS A 261 0.63 -6.23 -17.74
N GLU A 262 0.06 -6.67 -16.62
CA GLU A 262 0.72 -6.78 -15.34
C GLU A 262 0.39 -8.15 -14.75
N LEU A 263 1.42 -8.89 -14.33
CA LEU A 263 1.22 -10.08 -13.53
C LEU A 263 0.84 -9.63 -12.13
N THR A 264 -0.41 -9.86 -11.76
CA THR A 264 -0.85 -9.68 -10.39
C THR A 264 -0.26 -10.81 -9.56
N SER A 265 0.66 -10.50 -8.65
CA SER A 265 1.10 -11.49 -7.66
C SER A 265 -0.13 -11.91 -6.83
N ALA A 266 -0.21 -13.21 -6.50
CA ALA A 266 -1.25 -13.72 -5.62
C ALA A 266 -1.28 -13.01 -4.24
N GLU A 267 -0.21 -12.30 -3.89
CA GLU A 267 -0.10 -11.48 -2.67
C GLU A 267 -1.16 -10.38 -2.59
N LEU A 268 -1.63 -9.84 -3.72
CA LEU A 268 -2.75 -8.89 -3.74
C LEU A 268 -4.06 -9.54 -3.24
N LEU A 269 -4.24 -10.85 -3.49
CA LEU A 269 -5.35 -11.66 -2.99
C LEU A 269 -5.15 -12.03 -1.51
N ASP A 270 -3.91 -12.28 -1.09
CA ASP A 270 -3.57 -12.47 0.33
C ASP A 270 -3.86 -11.22 1.16
N PHE A 271 -3.74 -10.02 0.60
CA PHE A 271 -4.08 -8.81 1.36
C PHE A 271 -5.56 -8.72 1.73
N ALA A 272 -6.45 -9.17 0.85
CA ALA A 272 -7.89 -9.25 1.15
C ALA A 272 -8.15 -10.33 2.22
N LEU A 273 -7.46 -11.46 2.14
CA LEU A 273 -7.54 -12.54 3.13
C LEU A 273 -7.01 -12.08 4.50
N VAL A 274 -5.86 -11.41 4.55
CA VAL A 274 -5.25 -10.85 5.77
C VAL A 274 -6.16 -9.79 6.37
N SER A 275 -6.77 -8.92 5.55
CA SER A 275 -7.75 -7.94 6.01
C SER A 275 -9.00 -8.60 6.59
N LEU A 276 -9.50 -9.67 5.94
CA LEU A 276 -10.63 -10.46 6.42
C LEU A 276 -10.31 -11.19 7.73
N VAL A 277 -9.13 -11.80 7.83
CA VAL A 277 -8.64 -12.50 9.02
C VAL A 277 -8.48 -11.52 10.17
N LEU A 278 -7.91 -10.35 9.93
CA LEU A 278 -7.78 -9.30 10.93
C LEU A 278 -9.16 -8.80 11.39
N ALA A 279 -10.10 -8.59 10.46
CA ALA A 279 -11.47 -8.21 10.80
C ALA A 279 -12.18 -9.29 11.64
N LEU A 280 -12.04 -10.56 11.26
CA LEU A 280 -12.55 -11.71 12.02
C LEU A 280 -11.92 -11.81 13.41
N PHE A 281 -10.62 -11.59 13.50
CA PHE A 281 -9.89 -11.61 14.77
C PHE A 281 -10.36 -10.50 15.70
N LEU A 282 -10.52 -9.28 15.17
CA LEU A 282 -11.08 -8.15 15.91
C LEU A 282 -12.53 -8.42 16.34
N ALA A 283 -13.34 -9.04 15.49
CA ALA A 283 -14.70 -9.45 15.82
C ALA A 283 -14.72 -10.52 16.93
N LEU A 284 -13.84 -11.52 16.86
CA LEU A 284 -13.69 -12.57 17.87
C LEU A 284 -13.23 -12.01 19.22
N LEU A 285 -12.27 -11.08 19.23
CA LEU A 285 -11.85 -10.39 20.45
C LEU A 285 -12.99 -9.59 21.09
N ALA A 286 -13.99 -9.17 20.32
CA ALA A 286 -15.18 -8.50 20.85
C ALA A 286 -16.22 -9.46 21.47
N VAL A 287 -16.22 -10.77 21.11
CA VAL A 287 -17.22 -11.76 21.58
C VAL A 287 -17.22 -11.95 23.11
N PRO A 288 -16.09 -12.12 23.82
CA PRO A 288 -16.08 -12.28 25.27
C PRO A 288 -16.74 -11.10 25.99
N PHE A 289 -16.61 -9.89 25.44
CA PHE A 289 -17.23 -8.69 25.99
C PHE A 289 -18.75 -8.71 25.83
N VAL A 290 -19.26 -9.18 24.69
CA VAL A 290 -20.71 -9.37 24.49
C VAL A 290 -21.26 -10.44 25.44
N VAL A 291 -20.53 -11.56 25.62
CA VAL A 291 -20.95 -12.66 26.49
C VAL A 291 -20.92 -12.27 27.97
N LEU A 292 -19.88 -11.57 28.42
CA LEU A 292 -19.81 -11.04 29.79
C LEU A 292 -20.91 -10.01 30.04
N ASP A 293 -21.23 -9.16 29.05
CA ASP A 293 -22.33 -8.20 29.13
C ASP A 293 -23.70 -8.88 29.22
N LEU A 294 -23.92 -10.00 28.52
CA LEU A 294 -25.16 -10.78 28.58
C LEU A 294 -25.33 -11.49 29.92
N ARG A 295 -24.24 -12.01 30.51
CA ARG A 295 -24.27 -12.61 31.86
C ARG A 295 -24.60 -11.58 32.93
N ALA A 296 -24.04 -10.38 32.83
CA ALA A 296 -24.36 -9.27 33.74
C ALA A 296 -25.83 -8.84 33.61
N TYR A 297 -26.43 -8.92 32.42
CA TYR A 297 -27.84 -8.59 32.20
C TYR A 297 -28.81 -9.65 32.72
N ARG A 298 -28.42 -10.94 32.69
CA ARG A 298 -29.25 -12.04 33.25
C ARG A 298 -29.30 -12.04 34.77
N ARG A 299 -28.31 -11.47 35.45
CA ARG A 299 -28.41 -11.20 36.90
C ARG A 299 -29.32 -9.98 37.06
N GLY A 300 -30.60 -10.22 37.29
CA GLY A 300 -31.60 -9.17 37.43
C GLY A 300 -31.20 -8.14 38.50
N PRO A 301 -31.65 -6.88 38.36
CA PRO A 301 -31.37 -5.82 39.32
C PRO A 301 -31.99 -6.18 40.68
N GLY A 302 -31.21 -6.80 41.56
CA GLY A 302 -31.68 -7.21 42.88
C GLY A 302 -30.99 -8.43 43.50
N GLN A 303 -30.15 -9.17 42.77
CA GLN A 303 -29.34 -10.22 43.40
C GLN A 303 -27.99 -9.65 43.86
N PRO A 304 -27.73 -9.56 45.18
CA PRO A 304 -26.41 -9.24 45.70
C PRO A 304 -25.41 -10.33 45.28
N ALA A 305 -24.17 -9.90 45.02
CA ALA A 305 -23.07 -10.74 44.55
C ALA A 305 -22.64 -11.80 45.57
#